data_AF-A0A962LV34-F1
#
_entry.id   AF-A0A962LV34-F1
#
_cell.length_a   1.000
_cell.length_b   1.000
_cell.length_c   1.000
_cell.angle_alpha   90.00
_cell.angle_beta   90.00
_cell.angle_gamma   90.00
#
_symmetry.space_group_name_H-M   'P 1'
#
loop_
_entity.id
_entity.type
_entity.pdbx_description
1 polymer ?
#
loop_
_entity_poly.entity_id
_entity_poly.type
_entity_poly.pdbx_seq_one_letter_code
_entity_poly.pdbx_strand_id
1 'polypeptide(L)'
;RFAARNGDQQTRAMAGTTRALVNNMVQGVSQGFERKLQLVGVGYKAQAKGTVLNLALGFSHPVDYELPEGITAETPSQTDILIRGIDKQLVGQVAAEIRGFRPPEPYKGKGVRYADEVVRRKEAKKK
;
A
#
# COMPACT_ATOMS: atom_id res chain seq x y z
N ARG A 1 2.83 -22.68 21.78
CA ARG A 1 2.81 -23.25 20.40
C ARG A 1 1.38 -23.16 19.89
N PHE A 2 1.12 -22.48 18.77
CA PHE A 2 -0.22 -22.49 18.17
C PHE A 2 -0.48 -23.89 17.61
N ALA A 3 -1.56 -24.52 18.04
CA ALA A 3 -1.92 -25.88 17.66
C ALA A 3 -3.39 -25.95 17.25
N ALA A 4 -3.71 -26.86 16.34
CA ALA A 4 -5.09 -27.12 15.97
C ALA A 4 -5.82 -27.74 17.17
N ARG A 5 -7.06 -27.31 17.42
CA ARG A 5 -7.89 -27.86 18.50
C ARG A 5 -8.15 -29.35 18.28
N ASN A 6 -8.42 -29.73 17.02
CA ASN A 6 -8.68 -31.10 16.58
C ASN A 6 -7.84 -31.42 15.32
N GLY A 7 -7.85 -32.67 14.85
CA GLY A 7 -7.10 -33.11 13.66
C GLY A 7 -7.66 -32.67 12.30
N ASP A 8 -8.78 -31.94 12.27
CA ASP A 8 -9.43 -31.54 11.02
C ASP A 8 -8.55 -30.63 10.15
N GLN A 9 -8.78 -30.63 8.84
CA GLN A 9 -7.99 -29.81 7.92
C GLN A 9 -8.22 -28.30 8.16
N GLN A 10 -9.47 -27.91 8.44
CA GLN A 10 -9.84 -26.51 8.68
C GLN A 10 -9.19 -25.97 9.96
N THR A 11 -9.19 -26.74 11.04
CA THR A 11 -8.58 -26.32 12.31
C THR A 11 -7.06 -26.21 12.21
N ARG A 12 -6.42 -27.06 11.39
CA ARG A 12 -5.00 -26.94 11.04
C ARG A 12 -4.70 -25.67 10.23
N ALA A 13 -5.52 -25.35 9.23
CA ALA A 13 -5.37 -24.12 8.46
C ALA A 13 -5.54 -22.86 9.33
N MET A 14 -6.57 -22.83 10.19
CA MET A 14 -6.79 -21.73 11.12
C MET A 14 -5.62 -21.54 12.10
N ALA A 15 -5.07 -22.62 12.65
CA ALA A 15 -3.93 -22.52 13.58
C ALA A 15 -2.70 -21.86 12.93
N GLY A 16 -2.45 -22.15 11.64
CA GLY A 16 -1.39 -21.50 10.85
C GLY A 16 -1.63 -20.00 10.66
N THR A 17 -2.85 -19.63 10.26
CA THR A 17 -3.24 -18.22 10.07
C THR A 17 -3.17 -17.45 11.39
N THR A 18 -3.70 -17.99 12.48
CA THR A 18 -3.65 -17.34 13.80
C THR A 18 -2.21 -17.12 14.25
N ARG A 19 -1.32 -18.10 14.06
CA ARG A 19 0.11 -17.94 14.34
C ARG A 19 0.71 -16.80 13.52
N ALA A 20 0.40 -16.71 12.24
CA ALA A 20 0.91 -15.64 11.37
C ALA A 20 0.38 -14.26 11.77
N LEU A 21 -0.91 -14.14 12.09
CA LEU A 21 -1.52 -12.90 12.56
C LEU A 21 -0.88 -12.42 13.86
N VAL A 22 -0.74 -13.30 14.87
CA VAL A 22 -0.10 -12.93 16.15
C VAL A 22 1.36 -12.53 15.95
N ASN A 23 2.10 -13.26 15.10
CA ASN A 23 3.46 -12.87 14.78
C ASN A 23 3.53 -11.48 14.12
N ASN A 24 2.61 -11.17 13.20
CA ASN A 24 2.54 -9.84 12.59
C ASN A 24 2.20 -8.76 13.64
N MET A 25 1.32 -9.04 14.60
CA MET A 25 1.02 -8.09 15.69
C MET A 25 2.25 -7.79 16.54
N VAL A 26 3.05 -8.81 16.90
CA VAL A 26 4.30 -8.63 17.66
C VAL A 26 5.36 -7.87 16.85
N GLN A 27 5.49 -8.18 15.56
CA GLN A 27 6.40 -7.45 14.66
C GLN A 27 5.96 -6.00 14.47
N GLY A 28 4.65 -5.76 14.36
CA GLY A 28 4.08 -4.43 14.18
C GLY A 28 4.39 -3.49 15.33
N VAL A 29 4.26 -3.93 16.58
CA VAL A 29 4.55 -3.08 17.76
C VAL A 29 6.04 -2.91 18.02
N SER A 30 6.91 -3.76 17.47
CA SER A 30 8.36 -3.70 17.68
C SER A 30 9.08 -2.94 16.58
N GLN A 31 8.86 -3.31 15.32
CA GLN A 31 9.54 -2.74 14.15
C GLN A 31 8.63 -1.85 13.30
N GLY A 32 7.31 -2.07 13.37
CA GLY A 32 6.36 -1.44 12.46
C GLY A 32 6.37 -2.06 11.06
N PHE A 33 5.39 -1.68 10.26
CA PHE A 33 5.32 -2.02 8.84
C PHE A 33 5.41 -0.77 7.99
N GLU A 34 6.11 -0.89 6.87
CA GLU A 34 6.18 0.16 5.87
C GLU A 34 5.82 -0.35 4.48
N ARG A 35 5.15 0.49 3.70
CA ARG A 35 4.90 0.30 2.27
C ARG A 35 5.24 1.55 1.51
N LYS A 36 6.16 1.42 0.55
CA LYS A 36 6.59 2.51 -0.30
C LYS A 36 5.82 2.49 -1.63
N LEU A 37 5.18 3.60 -1.95
CA LEU A 37 4.55 3.87 -3.24
C LEU A 37 5.37 4.91 -4.01
N GLN A 38 5.33 4.78 -5.33
CA GLN A 38 5.97 5.70 -6.28
C GLN A 38 4.94 6.23 -7.26
N LEU A 39 4.96 7.55 -7.44
CA LEU A 39 4.18 8.25 -8.45
C LEU A 39 5.01 8.36 -9.73
N VAL A 40 4.51 7.77 -10.81
CA VAL A 40 5.12 7.84 -12.13
C VAL A 40 4.21 8.66 -13.03
N GLY A 41 4.65 9.84 -13.43
CA GLY A 41 3.88 10.71 -14.31
C GLY A 41 4.34 12.14 -14.22
N VAL A 42 4.22 12.88 -15.32
CA VAL A 42 4.56 14.31 -15.33
C VAL A 42 3.47 15.07 -14.58
N GLY A 43 3.87 15.90 -13.62
CA GLY A 43 2.95 16.67 -12.78
C GLY A 43 2.31 15.87 -11.64
N TYR A 44 2.66 14.59 -11.48
CA TYR A 44 2.17 13.78 -10.38
C TYR A 44 2.95 14.10 -9.11
N LYS A 45 2.24 14.47 -8.05
CA LYS A 45 2.85 14.82 -6.77
C LYS A 45 1.97 14.41 -5.60
N ALA A 46 2.61 14.05 -4.50
CA ALA A 46 1.99 13.75 -3.22
C ALA A 46 2.54 14.68 -2.15
N GLN A 47 1.67 15.13 -1.24
CA GLN A 47 2.06 15.93 -0.09
C GLN A 47 1.29 15.45 1.14
N ALA A 48 2.02 14.97 2.15
CA ALA A 48 1.44 14.68 3.45
C ALA A 48 1.20 15.99 4.23
N LYS A 49 -0.01 16.19 4.73
CA LYS A 49 -0.43 17.32 5.57
C LYS A 49 -1.11 16.78 6.82
N GLY A 50 -0.32 16.46 7.84
CA GLY A 50 -0.83 15.88 9.08
C GLY A 50 -1.51 14.54 8.82
N THR A 51 -2.83 14.48 9.00
CA THR A 51 -3.67 13.29 8.79
C THR A 51 -4.21 13.16 7.37
N VAL A 52 -4.00 14.15 6.50
CA VAL A 52 -4.50 14.16 5.12
C VAL A 52 -3.36 14.04 4.14
N LEU A 53 -3.50 13.14 3.17
CA LEU A 53 -2.58 12.98 2.04
C LEU A 53 -3.19 13.65 0.80
N ASN A 54 -2.62 14.78 0.38
CA ASN A 54 -3.01 15.46 -0.84
C ASN A 54 -2.28 14.85 -2.05
N LEU A 55 -3.04 14.45 -3.06
CA LEU A 55 -2.55 13.78 -4.27
C LEU A 55 -2.98 14.57 -5.50
N ALA A 56 -2.01 15.02 -6.29
CA ALA A 56 -2.26 15.54 -7.63
C ALA A 56 -1.87 14.48 -8.66
N LEU A 57 -2.86 13.77 -9.21
CA LEU A 57 -2.68 12.63 -10.13
C LEU A 57 -3.15 12.93 -11.57
N GLY A 58 -3.22 14.22 -11.91
CA GLY A 58 -3.69 14.68 -13.23
C GLY A 58 -5.21 14.69 -13.40
N PHE A 59 -5.96 14.65 -12.31
CA PHE A 59 -7.38 14.98 -12.29
C PHE A 59 -7.59 16.51 -12.29
N SER A 60 -8.79 16.97 -12.62
CA SER A 60 -9.12 18.40 -12.62
C SER A 60 -9.07 19.05 -11.23
N HIS A 61 -9.30 18.27 -10.17
CA HIS A 61 -9.19 18.66 -8.77
C HIS A 61 -8.20 17.74 -8.05
N PRO A 62 -7.50 18.22 -7.00
CA PRO A 62 -6.66 17.36 -6.17
C PRO A 62 -7.52 16.34 -5.41
N VAL A 63 -6.93 15.17 -5.14
CA VAL A 63 -7.55 14.14 -4.31
C VAL A 63 -6.98 14.25 -2.92
N ASP A 64 -7.83 14.58 -1.95
CA ASP A 64 -7.48 14.58 -0.53
C ASP A 64 -7.92 13.24 0.07
N TYR A 65 -6.95 12.46 0.53
CA TYR A 65 -7.18 11.17 1.17
C TYR A 65 -6.93 11.27 2.66
N GLU A 66 -7.96 11.02 3.46
CA GLU A 66 -7.86 11.00 4.92
C GLU A 66 -7.24 9.68 5.37
N LEU A 67 -6.14 9.75 6.11
CA LEU A 67 -5.48 8.56 6.64
C LEU A 67 -6.27 8.04 7.85
N PRO A 68 -6.54 6.72 7.92
CA PRO A 68 -7.17 6.13 9.09
C PRO A 68 -6.24 6.18 10.31
N GLU A 69 -6.83 6.08 11.49
CA GLU A 69 -6.08 6.12 12.75
C GLU A 69 -4.98 5.05 12.80
N GLY A 70 -3.82 5.41 13.36
CA GLY A 70 -2.68 4.52 13.50
C GLY A 70 -1.84 4.33 12.22
N ILE A 71 -2.16 5.04 11.14
CA ILE A 71 -1.34 5.12 9.92
C ILE A 71 -0.74 6.51 9.77
N THR A 72 0.55 6.56 9.43
CA THR A 72 1.24 7.80 9.07
C THR A 72 1.72 7.71 7.63
N ALA A 73 1.61 8.80 6.89
CA ALA A 73 2.19 8.93 5.56
C ALA A 73 3.29 9.98 5.57
N GLU A 74 4.47 9.59 5.11
CA GLU A 74 5.59 10.48 4.88
C GLU A 74 5.81 10.62 3.38
N THR A 75 6.19 11.81 2.93
CA THR A 75 6.55 12.07 1.52
C THR A 75 7.99 12.54 1.44
N PRO A 76 8.99 11.63 1.45
CA PRO A 76 10.41 11.99 1.39
C PRO A 76 10.78 12.73 0.10
N SER A 77 10.06 12.44 -0.98
CA SER A 77 10.10 13.16 -2.25
C SER A 77 8.68 13.47 -2.66
N GLN A 78 8.48 14.47 -3.53
CA GLN A 78 7.17 14.77 -4.11
C GLN A 78 6.58 13.57 -4.88
N THR A 79 7.41 12.62 -5.31
CA THR A 79 7.00 11.44 -6.08
C THR A 79 6.99 10.14 -5.27
N ASP A 80 7.46 10.16 -4.02
CA ASP A 80 7.54 8.96 -3.19
C ASP A 80 6.66 9.13 -1.95
N ILE A 81 5.80 8.14 -1.69
CA ILE A 81 4.98 8.08 -0.48
C ILE A 81 5.44 6.87 0.33
N LEU A 82 5.69 7.07 1.61
CA LEU A 82 5.99 6.02 2.57
C LEU A 82 4.84 5.93 3.57
N ILE A 83 4.09 4.84 3.52
CA ILE A 83 3.00 4.55 4.45
C ILE A 83 3.57 3.70 5.57
N ARG A 84 3.44 4.16 6.81
CA ARG A 84 3.91 3.49 8.01
C ARG A 84 2.74 3.22 8.95
N GLY A 85 2.84 2.13 9.69
CA GLY A 85 1.83 1.77 10.69
C GLY A 85 2.18 0.50 11.44
N ILE A 86 1.41 0.22 12.48
CA ILE A 86 1.60 -0.95 13.34
C ILE A 86 0.85 -2.16 12.77
N ASP A 87 -0.30 -1.95 12.13
CA ASP A 87 -1.11 -3.01 11.54
C ASP A 87 -0.77 -3.23 10.06
N LYS A 88 -0.27 -4.42 9.76
CA LYS A 88 0.06 -4.86 8.39
C LYS A 88 -1.15 -4.84 7.45
N GLN A 89 -2.35 -5.18 7.95
CA GLN A 89 -3.56 -5.18 7.15
C GLN A 89 -3.93 -3.76 6.76
N LEU A 90 -4.00 -2.85 7.73
CA LEU A 90 -4.38 -1.46 7.50
C LEU A 90 -3.38 -0.73 6.60
N VAL A 91 -2.07 -0.92 6.83
CA VAL A 91 -1.02 -0.37 5.95
C VAL A 91 -1.20 -0.85 4.51
N GLY A 92 -1.51 -2.15 4.33
CA GLY A 92 -1.76 -2.73 3.01
C GLY A 92 -3.02 -2.18 2.33
N GLN A 93 -4.10 -2.01 3.09
CA GLN A 93 -5.37 -1.48 2.61
C GLN A 93 -5.21 -0.03 2.14
N VAL A 94 -4.62 0.83 2.96
CA VAL A 94 -4.35 2.23 2.62
C VAL A 94 -3.48 2.32 1.37
N ALA A 95 -2.43 1.50 1.27
CA ALA A 95 -1.57 1.49 0.09
C ALA A 95 -2.32 1.04 -1.18
N ALA A 96 -3.23 0.08 -1.05
CA ALA A 96 -4.07 -0.38 -2.16
C ALA A 96 -5.08 0.68 -2.61
N GLU A 97 -5.70 1.40 -1.68
CA GLU A 97 -6.63 2.50 -1.97
C GLU A 97 -5.93 3.64 -2.71
N ILE A 98 -4.75 4.07 -2.23
CA ILE A 98 -3.95 5.11 -2.87
C ILE A 98 -3.54 4.68 -4.29
N ARG A 99 -3.15 3.42 -4.48
CA ARG A 99 -2.89 2.85 -5.81
C ARG A 99 -4.15 2.82 -6.69
N GLY A 100 -5.32 2.58 -6.08
CA GLY A 100 -6.62 2.51 -6.74
C GLY A 100 -7.05 3.81 -7.42
N PHE A 101 -6.65 4.98 -6.90
CA PHE A 101 -6.98 6.27 -7.53
C PHE A 101 -6.43 6.40 -8.96
N ARG A 102 -5.20 5.92 -9.19
CA ARG A 102 -4.58 5.95 -10.52
C ARG A 102 -3.65 4.75 -10.69
N PRO A 103 -4.19 3.56 -11.04
CA PRO A 103 -3.37 2.38 -11.23
C PRO A 103 -2.39 2.57 -12.40
N PRO A 104 -1.25 1.84 -12.40
CA PRO A 104 -0.23 2.02 -13.41
C PRO A 104 -0.73 1.54 -14.78
N GLU A 105 -0.65 2.40 -15.79
CA GLU A 105 -1.13 2.08 -17.14
C GLU A 105 -0.20 1.08 -17.86
N PRO A 106 -0.73 0.21 -18.74
CA PRO A 106 0.06 -0.83 -19.39
C PRO A 106 0.99 -0.33 -20.51
N TYR A 107 0.95 0.94 -20.89
CA TYR A 107 1.77 1.48 -21.98
C TYR A 107 3.04 2.14 -21.46
N LYS A 108 2.92 3.27 -20.75
CA LYS A 108 4.07 4.00 -20.21
C LYS A 108 4.30 3.75 -18.71
N GLY A 109 3.44 2.96 -18.05
CA GLY A 109 3.55 2.69 -16.61
C GLY A 109 3.27 3.90 -15.73
N LYS A 110 2.61 4.94 -16.26
CA LYS A 110 2.18 6.10 -15.49
C LYS A 110 1.07 5.73 -14.52
N GLY A 111 1.13 6.26 -13.31
CA GLY A 111 0.21 5.99 -12.22
C GLY A 111 0.95 5.88 -10.89
N VAL A 112 0.21 5.48 -9.87
CA VAL A 112 0.75 5.10 -8.57
C VAL A 112 1.08 3.61 -8.62
N ARG A 113 2.30 3.23 -8.23
CA ARG A 113 2.73 1.83 -8.14
C ARG A 113 3.43 1.55 -6.82
N TYR A 114 3.54 0.30 -6.42
CA TYR A 114 4.48 -0.05 -5.34
C TYR A 114 5.93 0.10 -5.81
N ALA A 115 6.83 0.42 -4.88
CA ALA A 115 8.25 0.57 -5.20
C ALA A 115 8.88 -0.73 -5.74
N ASP A 116 8.39 -1.88 -5.26
CA ASP A 116 8.79 -3.24 -5.65
C ASP A 116 7.90 -3.84 -6.77
N GLU A 117 6.89 -3.12 -7.26
CA GLU A 117 5.99 -3.61 -8.31
C GLU A 117 6.62 -3.55 -9.71
N VAL A 118 6.70 -4.71 -10.36
CA VAL A 118 7.10 -4.83 -11.77
C VAL A 118 5.89 -4.62 -12.69
N VAL A 119 5.74 -3.40 -13.21
CA VAL A 119 4.68 -3.06 -14.17
C VAL A 119 5.06 -3.52 -15.58
N ARG A 120 4.38 -4.56 -16.08
CA ARG A 120 4.56 -5.03 -17.46
C ARG A 120 4.04 -3.98 -18.45
N ARG A 121 4.87 -3.63 -19.43
CA ARG A 121 4.54 -2.63 -20.46
C ARG A 121 4.31 -3.29 -21.82
N LYS A 122 3.41 -2.71 -22.60
CA LYS A 122 3.04 -3.07 -23.96
C LYS A 122 3.31 -1.88 -24.87
N GLU A 123 3.82 -2.13 -26.07
CA GLU A 123 3.94 -1.09 -27.09
C GLU A 123 2.57 -0.67 -27.63
N ALA A 124 2.46 0.59 -28.05
CA ALA A 124 1.30 1.05 -28.80
C ALA A 124 1.21 0.31 -30.14
N LYS A 125 -0.02 0.17 -30.67
CA LYS A 125 -0.23 -0.43 -31.99
C LYS A 125 0.57 0.35 -33.04
N LYS A 126 1.51 -0.32 -33.72
CA LYS A 126 2.20 0.25 -34.88
C LYS A 126 1.19 0.35 -36.03
N LYS A 127 1.17 1.50 -36.71
CA LYS A 127 0.44 1.65 -37.96
C LYS A 127 1.13 0.87 -39.07
#